data_AF-A0A5B9DF72-F1
#
_entry.id   AF-A0A5B9DF72-F1
#
_cell.length_a   1.000
_cell.length_b   1.000
_cell.length_c   1.000
_cell.angle_alpha   90.00
_cell.angle_beta   90.00
_cell.angle_gamma   90.00
#
_symmetry.space_group_name_H-M   'P 1'
#
loop_
_entity.id
_entity.type
_entity.pdbx_description
1 polymer ?
#
loop_
_entity_poly.entity_id
_entity_poly.type
_entity_poly.pdbx_seq_one_letter_code
_entity_poly.pdbx_strand_id
1 'polypeptide(L)'
;MTMELTRKMLPSYFLPVFMIWVALTNIGVIVVALFLFSSNIALFSSNPGLILGIIIAINVLSIILLYPLFNMDPIKPFLIPALIWFAVVAIIYIIMGMYWLLIFSFIQLGADLWFEWMARSIIKKNT
;
A
#
# COMPACT_ATOMS: atom_id res chain seq x y z
N MET A 1 11.43 23.66 -19.49
CA MET A 1 12.40 23.06 -18.56
C MET A 1 11.63 22.19 -17.59
N THR A 2 11.72 20.88 -17.73
CA THR A 2 11.19 19.92 -16.75
C THR A 2 12.02 20.06 -15.48
N MET A 3 11.44 20.65 -14.43
CA MET A 3 12.07 20.63 -13.11
C MET A 3 12.20 19.16 -12.70
N GLU A 4 13.42 18.64 -12.74
CA GLU A 4 13.71 17.32 -12.21
C GLU A 4 13.46 17.36 -10.71
N LEU A 5 12.48 16.55 -10.33
CA LEU A 5 12.02 16.40 -8.97
C LEU A 5 13.14 15.73 -8.18
N THR A 6 13.99 16.53 -7.54
CA THR A 6 15.11 16.01 -6.77
C THR A 6 14.69 15.78 -5.32
N ARG A 7 14.93 14.58 -4.82
CA ARG A 7 14.75 14.12 -3.42
C ARG A 7 15.15 15.15 -2.33
N LYS A 8 16.05 16.09 -2.65
CA LYS A 8 16.54 17.14 -1.75
C LYS A 8 15.47 18.17 -1.34
N MET A 9 14.36 18.27 -2.07
CA MET A 9 13.28 19.23 -1.77
C MET A 9 12.27 18.74 -0.73
N LEU A 10 12.27 17.44 -0.39
CA LEU A 10 11.35 16.87 0.59
C LEU A 10 11.98 16.81 1.99
N PRO A 11 11.18 16.98 3.06
CA PRO A 11 11.67 16.81 4.43
C PRO A 11 12.27 15.42 4.66
N SER A 12 13.33 15.33 5.46
CA SER A 12 14.05 14.07 5.73
C SER A 12 13.16 12.95 6.32
N TYR A 13 12.09 13.33 7.02
CA TYR A 13 11.13 12.40 7.61
C TYR A 13 10.07 11.88 6.63
N PHE A 14 9.91 12.48 5.45
CA PHE A 14 8.82 12.17 4.53
C PHE A 14 8.80 10.70 4.11
N LEU A 15 9.95 10.20 3.65
CA LEU A 15 10.09 8.82 3.19
C LEU A 15 9.96 7.79 4.33
N PRO A 16 10.61 7.97 5.50
CA PRO A 16 10.37 7.11 6.66
C PRO A 16 8.89 7.01 7.08
N VAL A 17 8.17 8.12 7.12
CA VAL A 17 6.74 8.12 7.53
C VAL A 17 5.88 7.39 6.50
N PHE A 18 6.14 7.60 5.20
CA PHE A 18 5.48 6.85 4.13
C PHE A 18 5.72 5.34 4.25
N MET A 19 6.96 4.92 4.48
CA MET A 19 7.31 3.50 4.63
C MET A 19 6.62 2.86 5.84
N ILE A 20 6.60 3.56 6.98
CA ILE A 20 5.91 3.10 8.19
C ILE A 20 4.41 2.93 7.90
N TRP A 21 3.81 3.88 7.19
CA TRP A 21 2.40 3.81 6.84
C TRP A 21 2.07 2.56 6.02
N VAL A 22 2.80 2.33 4.92
CA VAL A 22 2.63 1.15 4.07
C VAL A 22 2.83 -0.14 4.87
N ALA A 23 3.82 -0.20 5.76
CA ALA A 23 4.02 -1.36 6.61
C ALA A 23 2.82 -1.61 7.54
N LEU A 24 2.33 -0.56 8.19
CA LEU A 24 1.20 -0.66 9.12
C LEU A 24 -0.10 -1.09 8.44
N THR A 25 -0.42 -0.57 7.25
CA THR A 25 -1.64 -0.97 6.53
C THR A 25 -1.60 -2.45 6.14
N ASN A 26 -0.46 -2.94 5.65
CA ASN A 26 -0.30 -4.34 5.24
C ASN A 26 -0.24 -5.30 6.43
N ILE A 27 0.45 -4.94 7.51
CA ILE A 27 0.42 -5.71 8.76
C ILE A 27 -1.00 -5.75 9.33
N GLY A 28 -1.73 -4.63 9.28
CA GLY A 28 -3.13 -4.55 9.71
C GLY A 28 -4.02 -5.55 8.95
N VAL A 29 -3.87 -5.66 7.63
CA VAL A 29 -4.58 -6.66 6.82
C VAL A 29 -4.26 -8.07 7.28
N ILE A 30 -2.98 -8.39 7.50
CA ILE A 30 -2.55 -9.72 7.95
C ILE A 30 -3.20 -10.06 9.29
N VAL A 31 -3.17 -9.13 10.26
CA VAL A 31 -3.76 -9.33 11.59
C VAL A 31 -5.27 -9.55 11.49
N VAL A 32 -5.97 -8.73 10.70
CA VAL A 32 -7.43 -8.88 10.50
C VAL A 32 -7.75 -10.19 9.80
N ALA A 33 -6.97 -10.58 8.78
CA ALA A 33 -7.17 -11.85 8.09
C ALA A 33 -6.97 -13.05 9.02
N LEU A 34 -5.94 -13.03 9.88
CA LEU A 34 -5.73 -14.06 10.90
C LEU A 34 -6.88 -14.11 11.92
N PHE A 35 -7.35 -12.95 12.36
CA PHE A 35 -8.49 -12.87 13.27
C PHE A 35 -9.76 -13.45 12.65
N LEU A 36 -10.09 -13.05 11.42
CA LEU A 36 -11.25 -13.56 10.69
C LEU A 36 -11.12 -15.07 10.44
N PHE A 37 -9.93 -15.56 10.10
CA PHE A 37 -9.67 -16.98 9.89
C PHE A 37 -9.93 -17.79 11.17
N SER A 38 -9.47 -17.29 12.32
CA SER A 38 -9.66 -17.96 13.61
C SER A 38 -11.10 -17.90 14.13
N SER A 39 -11.84 -16.83 13.84
CA SER A 39 -13.17 -16.56 14.39
C SER A 39 -14.31 -17.05 13.52
N ASN A 40 -14.13 -17.08 12.19
CA ASN A 40 -15.16 -17.50 11.27
C ASN A 40 -14.54 -18.05 9.97
N ILE A 41 -14.10 -19.31 10.04
CA ILE A 41 -13.46 -19.99 8.92
C ILE A 41 -14.35 -20.08 7.68
N ALA A 42 -15.68 -20.01 7.84
CA ALA A 42 -16.64 -20.05 6.73
C ALA A 42 -16.66 -18.77 5.88
N LEU A 43 -16.09 -17.66 6.39
CA LEU A 43 -15.86 -16.45 5.58
C LEU A 43 -14.83 -16.69 4.47
N PHE A 44 -13.92 -17.64 4.71
CA PHE A 44 -12.97 -18.11 3.73
C PHE A 44 -13.65 -19.30 3.04
N SER A 45 -13.78 -19.27 1.72
CA SER A 45 -14.54 -20.29 0.96
C SER A 45 -13.94 -21.71 1.13
N SER A 46 -14.28 -22.66 0.27
CA SER A 46 -13.94 -24.10 0.40
C SER A 46 -12.45 -24.44 0.66
N ASN A 47 -11.51 -23.49 0.52
CA ASN A 47 -10.09 -23.67 0.83
C ASN A 47 -9.53 -22.53 1.72
N PRO A 48 -9.85 -22.51 3.02
CA PRO A 48 -9.60 -21.36 3.87
C PRO A 48 -8.10 -21.11 4.12
N GLY A 49 -7.30 -22.16 4.26
CA GLY A 49 -5.85 -22.03 4.46
C GLY A 49 -5.12 -21.47 3.24
N LEU A 50 -5.56 -21.85 2.03
CA LEU A 50 -4.99 -21.33 0.78
C LEU A 50 -5.31 -19.84 0.61
N ILE A 51 -6.54 -19.44 0.93
CA ILE A 51 -6.97 -18.03 0.88
C ILE A 51 -6.17 -17.18 1.87
N LEU A 52 -6.01 -17.64 3.11
CA LEU A 52 -5.19 -16.96 4.10
C LEU A 52 -3.73 -16.83 3.64
N GLY A 53 -3.16 -17.90 3.07
CA GLY A 53 -1.80 -17.88 2.52
C GLY A 53 -1.62 -16.85 1.41
N ILE A 54 -2.58 -16.74 0.48
CA ILE A 54 -2.59 -15.73 -0.58
C ILE A 54 -2.63 -14.31 0.01
N ILE A 55 -3.51 -14.06 0.99
CA ILE A 55 -3.61 -12.74 1.64
C ILE A 55 -2.27 -12.38 2.29
N ILE A 56 -1.67 -13.27 3.08
CA ILE A 56 -0.38 -13.01 3.72
C ILE A 56 0.69 -12.74 2.66
N ALA A 57 0.79 -13.58 1.62
CA ALA A 57 1.78 -13.42 0.56
C ALA A 57 1.65 -12.07 -0.16
N ILE A 58 0.44 -11.64 -0.51
CA ILE A 58 0.21 -10.36 -1.21
C ILE A 58 0.56 -9.17 -0.32
N ASN A 59 0.23 -9.20 0.97
CA ASN A 59 0.53 -8.08 1.88
C ASN A 59 2.03 -8.02 2.22
N VAL A 60 2.71 -9.17 2.32
CA VAL A 60 4.18 -9.22 2.43
C VAL A 60 4.82 -8.70 1.15
N LEU A 61 4.34 -9.10 -0.03
CA LEU A 61 4.78 -8.56 -1.31
C LEU A 61 4.52 -7.05 -1.43
N SER A 62 3.38 -6.57 -0.94
CA SER A 62 3.05 -5.13 -0.91
C SER A 62 4.07 -4.36 -0.09
N ILE A 63 4.44 -4.88 1.08
CA ILE A 63 5.53 -4.31 1.88
C ILE A 63 6.78 -4.33 1.04
N ILE A 64 7.25 -5.50 0.57
CA ILE A 64 8.53 -5.67 -0.12
C ILE A 64 8.65 -4.86 -1.41
N LEU A 65 7.59 -4.75 -2.22
CA LEU A 65 7.54 -4.08 -3.53
C LEU A 65 7.30 -2.57 -3.44
N LEU A 66 6.72 -2.10 -2.33
CA LEU A 66 6.68 -0.68 -1.99
C LEU A 66 7.87 -0.26 -1.11
N TYR A 67 8.59 -1.22 -0.51
CA TYR A 67 9.87 -1.05 0.20
C TYR A 67 11.10 -0.75 -0.67
N PRO A 68 11.27 -1.26 -1.92
CA PRO A 68 12.53 -1.19 -2.65
C PRO A 68 12.42 -0.03 -3.62
N LEU A 69 12.36 1.18 -3.07
CA LEU A 69 12.84 2.37 -3.76
C LEU A 69 14.12 2.85 -3.07
N PHE A 70 15.00 1.91 -2.66
CA PHE A 70 16.41 2.19 -2.45
C PHE A 70 16.98 2.71 -3.78
N ASN A 71 17.19 4.03 -3.86
CA ASN A 71 17.65 4.81 -5.03
C ASN A 71 16.64 5.14 -6.13
N MET A 72 15.35 4.83 -6.01
CA MET A 72 14.37 5.44 -6.91
C MET A 72 13.98 6.80 -6.36
N ASP A 73 14.08 7.83 -7.20
CA ASP A 73 13.59 9.17 -6.86
C ASP A 73 12.15 9.01 -6.34
N PRO A 74 11.83 9.49 -5.12
CA PRO A 74 10.48 9.39 -4.54
C PRO A 74 9.43 10.16 -5.34
N ILE A 75 9.83 10.73 -6.47
CA ILE A 75 9.08 11.66 -7.28
C ILE A 75 9.00 11.23 -8.75
N LYS A 76 9.65 10.12 -9.16
CA LYS A 76 9.09 9.34 -10.27
C LYS A 76 7.74 8.80 -9.77
N PRO A 77 6.68 8.86 -10.58
CA PRO A 77 5.31 8.81 -10.07
C PRO A 77 5.04 7.48 -9.39
N PHE A 78 5.27 7.40 -8.07
CA PHE A 78 4.98 6.22 -7.25
C PHE A 78 3.47 5.98 -7.22
N LEU A 79 2.69 7.02 -7.50
CA LEU A 79 1.24 6.94 -7.64
C LEU A 79 0.80 5.96 -8.74
N ILE A 80 1.48 5.91 -9.89
CA ILE A 80 1.06 5.00 -10.98
C ILE A 80 1.24 3.54 -10.57
N PRO A 81 2.42 3.08 -10.11
CA PRO A 81 2.59 1.75 -9.55
C PRO A 81 1.67 1.47 -8.36
N ALA A 82 1.46 2.43 -7.46
CA ALA A 82 0.56 2.26 -6.31
C ALA A 82 -0.90 2.05 -6.74
N LEU A 83 -1.39 2.80 -7.74
CA LEU A 83 -2.73 2.63 -8.30
C LEU A 83 -2.89 1.28 -9.01
N ILE A 84 -1.89 0.86 -9.78
CA ILE A 84 -1.88 -0.46 -10.44
C ILE A 84 -1.91 -1.56 -9.36
N TRP A 85 -1.07 -1.44 -8.34
CA TRP A 85 -1.01 -2.41 -7.25
C TRP A 85 -2.32 -2.47 -6.46
N PHE A 86 -2.90 -1.31 -6.13
CA PHE A 86 -4.23 -1.22 -5.53
C PHE A 86 -5.29 -1.94 -6.37
N ALA A 87 -5.32 -1.70 -7.69
CA ALA A 87 -6.27 -2.36 -8.59
C ALA A 87 -6.10 -3.88 -8.59
N VAL A 88 -4.86 -4.37 -8.66
CA VAL A 88 -4.55 -5.81 -8.60
C VAL A 88 -5.03 -6.42 -7.28
N VAL A 89 -4.68 -5.82 -6.14
CA VAL A 89 -5.08 -6.31 -4.82
C VAL A 89 -6.60 -6.26 -4.63
N ALA A 90 -7.24 -5.19 -5.09
CA ALA A 90 -8.69 -5.03 -5.01
C ALA A 90 -9.43 -6.10 -5.82
N ILE A 91 -8.98 -6.38 -7.05
CA ILE A 91 -9.54 -7.46 -7.88
C ILE A 91 -9.42 -8.80 -7.15
N ILE A 92 -8.25 -9.10 -6.58
CA ILE A 92 -8.02 -10.34 -5.84
C ILE A 92 -8.99 -10.46 -4.65
N TYR A 93 -9.10 -9.41 -3.82
CA TYR A 93 -10.02 -9.45 -2.68
C TYR A 93 -11.50 -9.54 -3.09
N ILE A 94 -11.91 -8.90 -4.19
CA ILE A 94 -13.27 -9.02 -4.72
C ILE A 94 -13.56 -10.45 -5.16
N ILE A 95 -12.66 -11.07 -5.94
CA ILE A 95 -12.79 -12.45 -6.41
C ILE A 95 -12.86 -13.42 -5.22
N MET A 96 -12.11 -13.15 -4.15
CA MET A 96 -12.10 -13.97 -2.94
C MET A 96 -13.26 -13.69 -1.97
N GLY A 97 -14.12 -12.69 -2.25
CA GLY A 97 -15.21 -12.28 -1.34
C GLY A 97 -14.72 -11.57 -0.07
N MET A 98 -13.47 -11.10 -0.05
CA MET A 98 -12.78 -10.53 1.11
C MET A 98 -13.00 -9.00 1.21
N TYR A 99 -14.26 -8.57 1.17
CA TYR A 99 -14.61 -7.14 1.11
C TYR A 99 -14.11 -6.33 2.31
N TRP A 100 -14.03 -6.94 3.49
CA TRP A 100 -13.50 -6.29 4.69
C TRP A 100 -12.04 -5.88 4.56
N LEU A 101 -11.24 -6.63 3.78
CA LEU A 101 -9.83 -6.34 3.57
C LEU A 101 -9.64 -5.17 2.57
N LEU A 102 -10.63 -4.90 1.71
CA LEU A 102 -10.59 -3.75 0.79
C LEU A 102 -10.52 -2.42 1.55
N ILE A 103 -11.09 -2.33 2.75
CA ILE A 103 -11.04 -1.12 3.59
C ILE A 103 -9.59 -0.70 3.82
N PHE A 104 -8.71 -1.65 4.13
CA PHE A 104 -7.29 -1.38 4.32
C PHE A 104 -6.60 -0.98 3.01
N SER A 105 -6.97 -1.59 1.88
CA SER A 105 -6.48 -1.17 0.56
C SER A 105 -6.88 0.27 0.23
N PHE A 106 -8.10 0.69 0.56
CA PHE A 106 -8.56 2.07 0.38
C PHE A 106 -7.85 3.04 1.33
N ILE A 107 -7.62 2.66 2.59
CA ILE A 107 -6.86 3.46 3.56
C ILE A 107 -5.42 3.66 3.06
N GLN A 108 -4.78 2.60 2.54
CA GLN A 108 -3.45 2.70 1.95
C GLN A 108 -3.44 3.63 0.74
N LEU A 109 -4.35 3.43 -0.22
CA LEU A 109 -4.46 4.28 -1.41
C LEU A 109 -4.70 5.77 -1.04
N GLY A 110 -5.54 6.04 -0.04
CA GLY A 110 -5.81 7.39 0.43
C GLY A 110 -4.56 8.07 0.97
N ALA A 111 -3.71 7.34 1.71
CA ALA A 111 -2.44 7.85 2.15
C ALA A 111 -1.46 8.04 1.00
N ASP A 112 -1.36 7.09 0.06
CA ASP A 112 -0.50 7.22 -1.12
C ASP A 112 -0.83 8.51 -1.90
N LEU A 113 -2.12 8.80 -2.09
CA LEU A 113 -2.61 10.04 -2.69
C LEU A 113 -2.26 11.29 -1.85
N TRP A 114 -2.37 11.20 -0.53
CA TRP A 114 -2.03 12.29 0.37
C TRP A 114 -0.53 12.61 0.37
N PHE A 115 0.34 11.59 0.38
CA PHE A 115 1.79 11.76 0.27
C PHE A 115 2.15 12.40 -1.07
N GLU A 116 1.53 11.98 -2.17
CA GLU A 116 1.76 12.57 -3.50
C GLU A 116 1.34 14.05 -3.52
N TRP A 117 0.17 14.37 -2.96
CA TRP A 117 -0.31 15.75 -2.85
C TRP A 117 0.61 16.62 -1.98
N MET A 118 1.06 16.08 -0.83
CA MET A 118 1.97 16.78 0.06
C MET A 118 3.31 17.05 -0.63
N ALA A 119 3.88 16.07 -1.31
CA ALA A 119 5.12 16.22 -2.06
C ALA A 119 5.01 17.35 -3.09
N ARG A 120 3.96 17.32 -3.92
CA ARG A 120 3.69 18.36 -4.93
C ARG A 120 3.50 19.75 -4.32
N SER A 121 2.83 19.83 -3.16
CA SER A 121 2.56 21.09 -2.46
C SER A 121 3.82 21.72 -1.86
N ILE A 122 4.72 20.90 -1.30
CA ILE A 122 6.02 21.35 -0.78
C ILE A 122 6.88 21.88 -1.93
N ILE A 123 6.92 21.16 -3.05
CA ILE A 123 7.67 21.58 -4.24
C ILE A 123 7.15 22.93 -4.75
N LYS A 124 5.83 23.08 -4.94
CA LYS A 124 5.22 24.33 -5.41
C LYS A 124 5.52 25.53 -4.51
N LYS A 125 5.74 25.33 -3.21
CA LYS A 125 6.11 26.41 -2.28
C LYS A 125 7.59 26.81 -2.37
N ASN A 126 8.45 25.91 -2.85
CA ASN A 126 9.90 26.09 -2.88
C ASN A 126 10.41 26.50 -4.28
N THR A 127 9.52 26.66 -5.26
CA THR A 127 9.78 27.08 -6.65
C THR A 127 9.01 28.35 -6.97
#